data_AF-A0A9Q9DCX3-F1
#
_entry.id   AF-A0A9Q9DCX3-F1
#
_cell.length_a   1.000
_cell.length_b   1.000
_cell.length_c   1.000
_cell.angle_alpha   90.00
_cell.angle_beta   90.00
_cell.angle_gamma   90.00
#
_symmetry.space_group_name_H-M   'P 1'
#
loop_
_entity.id
_entity.type
_entity.pdbx_description
1 polymer ?
#
loop_
_entity_poly.entity_id
_entity_poly.type
_entity_poly.pdbx_seq_one_letter_code
_entity_poly.pdbx_strand_id
1 'polypeptide(L)'
;MRCAGDTYSLAIGGMQGPKGEEAKRSLITATRDLGGLRPKDAALLVLNGLVTEGHAGHVFAVSNDKHVINRRRLKRRRMMRADLDAYWCDRGGVPAEPFGFSLPIGDDPAARDGNRRDQSKRAFRDIGAWFY
;
A
#
# COMPACT_ATOMS: atom_id res chain seq x y z
N MET A 1 8.35 9.35 9.46
CA MET A 1 8.91 9.73 10.77
C MET A 1 10.40 9.53 10.69
N ARG A 2 11.23 10.54 10.98
CA ARG A 2 12.68 10.33 11.11
C ARG A 2 12.94 9.82 12.53
N CYS A 3 13.58 8.66 12.65
CA CYS A 3 14.07 8.18 13.95
C CYS A 3 15.52 8.64 14.14
N ALA A 4 16.07 8.50 15.35
CA ALA A 4 17.46 8.90 15.62
C ALA A 4 18.43 8.06 14.76
N GLY A 5 19.18 8.72 13.88
CA GLY A 5 19.94 8.11 12.77
C GLY A 5 19.15 8.23 11.47
N ASP A 6 19.77 8.72 10.39
CA ASP A 6 19.17 9.21 9.11
C ASP A 6 18.07 8.38 8.42
N THR A 7 17.76 7.19 8.93
CA THR A 7 16.63 6.36 8.55
C THR A 7 15.28 6.97 8.92
N TYR A 8 14.32 6.88 8.00
CA TYR A 8 12.92 7.22 8.24
C TYR A 8 12.05 5.96 8.25
N SER A 9 10.89 6.05 8.88
CA SER A 9 9.81 5.07 8.76
C SER A 9 8.62 5.67 8.03
N LEU A 10 8.00 4.89 7.15
CA LEU A 10 6.79 5.24 6.43
C LEU A 10 5.59 4.57 7.12
N ALA A 11 4.48 5.30 7.29
CA ALA A 11 3.25 4.75 7.84
C ALA A 11 2.09 4.97 6.88
N ILE A 12 1.41 3.90 6.48
CA ILE A 12 0.23 3.94 5.61
C ILE A 12 -1.02 4.02 6.48
N GLY A 13 -1.60 5.22 6.59
CA GLY A 13 -2.74 5.49 7.46
C GLY A 13 -4.07 4.87 7.01
N GLY A 14 -4.18 4.52 5.72
CA GLY A 14 -5.34 3.85 5.16
C GLY A 14 -5.24 3.75 3.65
N MET A 15 -5.99 2.81 3.07
CA MET A 15 -6.03 2.64 1.62
C MET A 15 -7.45 2.36 1.13
N GLN A 16 -8.01 3.33 0.40
CA GLN A 16 -9.41 3.33 0.00
C GLN A 16 -9.56 3.06 -1.50
N GLY A 17 -10.70 2.47 -1.86
CA GLY A 17 -11.08 2.27 -3.27
C GLY A 17 -12.09 3.33 -3.73
N PRO A 18 -12.44 3.33 -5.02
CA PRO A 18 -13.48 4.21 -5.54
C PRO A 18 -14.84 3.93 -4.88
N LYS A 19 -15.70 4.94 -4.84
CA LYS A 19 -17.05 4.88 -4.25
C LYS A 19 -18.09 5.41 -5.24
N GLY A 20 -19.30 4.86 -5.20
CA GLY A 20 -20.44 5.28 -6.02
C GLY A 20 -20.77 4.26 -7.12
N GLU A 21 -21.80 4.56 -7.90
CA GLU A 21 -22.35 3.65 -8.92
C GLU A 21 -21.29 3.24 -9.98
N GLU A 22 -20.42 4.17 -10.36
CA GLU A 22 -19.37 3.93 -11.35
C GLU A 22 -18.10 3.26 -10.78
N ALA A 23 -18.05 2.99 -9.47
CA ALA A 23 -16.82 2.53 -8.80
C ALA A 23 -16.25 1.24 -9.42
N LYS A 24 -17.13 0.29 -9.80
CA LYS A 24 -16.71 -0.95 -10.44
C LYS A 24 -16.11 -0.69 -11.82
N ARG A 25 -16.76 0.15 -12.63
CA ARG A 25 -16.30 0.48 -13.98
C ARG A 25 -14.97 1.24 -13.92
N SER A 26 -14.85 2.24 -13.06
CA SER A 26 -13.61 2.98 -12.84
C SER A 26 -12.48 2.07 -12.36
N LEU A 27 -12.75 1.12 -11.46
CA LEU A 27 -11.75 0.17 -10.98
C LEU A 27 -11.25 -0.76 -12.10
N ILE A 28 -12.16 -1.26 -12.95
CA ILE A 28 -11.81 -2.11 -14.10
C ILE A 28 -10.96 -1.34 -15.10
N THR A 29 -11.39 -0.14 -15.48
CA THR A 29 -10.66 0.73 -16.42
C THR A 29 -9.27 1.04 -15.87
N ALA A 30 -9.17 1.51 -14.64
CA ALA A 30 -7.88 1.80 -14.02
C ALA A 30 -7.00 0.54 -13.95
N THR A 31 -7.55 -0.63 -13.60
CA THR A 31 -6.76 -1.87 -13.56
C THR A 31 -6.22 -2.25 -14.95
N ARG A 32 -7.01 -2.07 -16.00
CA ARG A 32 -6.58 -2.32 -17.38
C ARG A 32 -5.47 -1.35 -17.80
N ASP A 33 -5.65 -0.07 -17.51
CA ASP A 33 -4.71 0.98 -17.89
C ASP A 33 -3.38 0.86 -17.12
N LEU A 34 -3.42 0.29 -15.91
CA LEU A 34 -2.25 -0.06 -15.09
C LEU A 34 -1.65 -1.45 -15.43
N GLY A 35 -1.92 -2.00 -16.62
CA GLY A 35 -1.34 -3.25 -17.07
C GLY A 35 -1.81 -4.49 -16.30
N GLY A 36 -3.02 -4.45 -15.75
CA GLY A 36 -3.61 -5.52 -14.94
C GLY A 36 -3.33 -5.42 -13.44
N LEU A 37 -2.65 -4.35 -12.99
CA LEU A 37 -2.43 -4.07 -11.57
C LEU A 37 -3.63 -3.33 -10.98
N ARG A 38 -4.11 -3.78 -9.82
CA ARG A 38 -5.12 -3.00 -9.09
C ARG A 38 -4.48 -1.67 -8.67
N PRO A 39 -5.21 -0.54 -8.68
CA PRO A 39 -4.66 0.77 -8.34
C PRO A 39 -3.94 0.83 -6.99
N LYS A 40 -4.45 0.11 -5.98
CA LYS A 40 -3.85 0.01 -4.65
C LYS A 40 -2.47 -0.68 -4.69
N ASP A 41 -2.31 -1.66 -5.56
CA ASP A 41 -1.08 -2.44 -5.68
C ASP A 41 -0.03 -1.64 -6.46
N ALA A 42 -0.44 -0.92 -7.50
CA ALA A 42 0.42 0.04 -8.19
C ALA A 42 0.96 1.09 -7.22
N ALA A 43 0.10 1.68 -6.38
CA ALA A 43 0.52 2.64 -5.37
C ALA A 43 1.51 2.03 -4.36
N LEU A 44 1.26 0.80 -3.90
CA LEU A 44 2.17 0.14 -2.97
C LEU A 44 3.54 -0.18 -3.61
N LEU A 45 3.58 -0.49 -4.90
CA LEU A 45 4.83 -0.72 -5.62
C LEU A 45 5.67 0.56 -5.72
N VAL A 46 5.04 1.71 -5.98
CA VAL A 46 5.73 3.01 -5.92
C VAL A 46 6.28 3.27 -4.52
N LEU A 47 5.48 3.02 -3.48
CA LEU A 47 5.96 3.19 -2.10
C LEU A 47 7.11 2.24 -1.79
N ASN A 48 7.10 1.00 -2.30
CA ASN A 48 8.19 0.05 -2.12
C ASN A 48 9.49 0.53 -2.78
N GLY A 49 9.43 1.07 -4.00
CA GLY A 49 10.61 1.67 -4.64
C GLY A 49 11.19 2.83 -3.83
N LEU A 50 10.32 3.74 -3.38
CA LEU A 50 10.70 4.90 -2.56
C LEU A 50 11.40 4.51 -1.25
N VAL A 51 10.84 3.54 -0.53
CA VAL A 51 11.36 3.13 0.79
C VAL A 51 12.59 2.24 0.68
N THR A 52 12.75 1.53 -0.44
CA THR A 52 13.95 0.73 -0.73
C THR A 52 15.13 1.66 -1.03
N GLU A 53 15.01 2.58 -2.00
CA GLU A 53 16.09 3.53 -2.32
C GLU A 53 16.36 4.54 -1.20
N GLY A 54 15.31 4.99 -0.52
CA GLY A 54 15.43 5.88 0.63
C GLY A 54 15.95 5.21 1.92
N HIS A 55 16.28 3.91 1.89
CA HIS A 55 16.77 3.14 3.03
C HIS A 55 15.88 3.29 4.28
N ALA A 56 14.56 3.23 4.10
CA ALA A 56 13.63 3.32 5.20
C ALA A 56 13.81 2.12 6.14
N GLY A 57 13.85 2.38 7.46
CA GLY A 57 14.02 1.30 8.43
C GLY A 57 12.77 0.41 8.53
N HIS A 58 11.58 1.00 8.39
CA HIS A 58 10.31 0.29 8.53
C HIS A 58 9.20 0.90 7.67
N VAL A 59 8.35 0.03 7.12
CA VAL A 59 7.05 0.40 6.56
C VAL A 59 5.98 -0.18 7.46
N PHE A 60 5.19 0.70 8.04
CA PHE A 60 4.04 0.36 8.86
C PHE A 60 2.75 0.58 8.09
N ALA A 61 1.73 -0.21 8.42
CA ALA A 61 0.38 -0.01 7.92
C ALA A 61 -0.62 -0.05 9.07
N VAL A 62 -1.62 0.82 8.99
CA VAL A 62 -2.63 0.94 10.04
C VAL A 62 -3.64 -0.18 9.94
N SER A 63 -3.85 -0.90 11.04
CA SER A 63 -4.89 -1.93 11.14
C SER A 63 -6.30 -1.32 11.21
N ASN A 64 -7.32 -2.15 10.97
CA ASN A 64 -8.72 -1.77 11.12
C ASN A 64 -9.01 -1.21 12.52
N ASP A 65 -8.46 -1.83 13.57
CA ASP A 65 -8.68 -1.43 14.96
C ASP A 65 -7.98 -0.10 15.31
N LYS A 66 -6.78 0.12 14.79
CA LYS A 66 -6.01 1.34 15.03
C LYS A 66 -6.38 2.50 14.10
N HIS A 67 -7.28 2.26 13.16
CA HIS A 67 -7.68 3.27 12.19
C HIS A 67 -8.35 4.48 12.87
N VAL A 68 -7.96 5.69 12.44
CA VAL A 68 -8.41 6.96 13.04
C VAL A 68 -9.94 7.14 13.03
N ILE A 69 -10.64 6.46 12.11
CA ILE A 69 -12.11 6.51 12.05
C ILE A 69 -12.76 5.96 13.33
N ASN A 70 -12.10 5.06 14.07
CA ASN A 70 -12.63 4.48 15.30
C ASN A 70 -12.77 5.52 16.41
N ARG A 71 -12.02 6.64 16.31
CA ARG A 71 -12.16 7.79 17.20
C ARG A 71 -13.30 8.74 16.82
N ARG A 72 -14.04 8.46 15.73
CA ARG A 72 -15.18 9.28 15.27
C ARG A 72 -16.51 8.73 15.78
N ARG A 73 -17.56 9.55 15.69
CA ARG A 73 -18.94 9.17 16.05
C ARG A 73 -19.38 7.91 15.28
N LEU A 74 -20.25 7.09 15.89
CA LEU A 74 -20.70 5.80 15.36
C LEU A 74 -21.15 5.84 13.89
N LYS A 75 -21.88 6.88 13.48
CA LYS A 75 -22.31 7.08 12.08
C LYS A 75 -21.13 7.07 11.10
N ARG A 76 -20.01 7.73 11.45
CA ARG A 76 -18.80 7.79 10.61
C ARG A 76 -18.03 6.47 10.66
N ARG A 77 -17.97 5.82 11.83
CA ARG A 77 -17.34 4.49 11.99
C ARG A 77 -17.95 3.45 11.04
N ARG A 78 -19.29 3.41 10.96
CA ARG A 78 -20.03 2.52 10.03
C ARG A 78 -19.80 2.80 8.54
N MET A 79 -19.15 3.91 8.19
CA MET A 79 -18.78 4.20 6.79
C MET A 79 -17.45 3.58 6.39
N MET A 80 -16.66 3.04 7.32
CA MET A 80 -15.47 2.26 6.98
C MET A 80 -15.93 0.92 6.40
N ARG A 81 -15.71 0.76 5.10
CA ARG A 81 -15.99 -0.48 4.36
C ARG A 81 -14.72 -1.20 3.92
N ALA A 82 -13.56 -0.55 4.08
CA ALA A 82 -12.29 -1.14 3.73
C ALA A 82 -11.86 -2.08 4.85
N ASP A 83 -11.61 -3.33 4.50
CA ASP A 83 -10.89 -4.26 5.36
C ASP A 83 -9.39 -4.10 5.09
N LEU A 84 -8.73 -3.34 5.96
CA LEU A 84 -7.30 -3.06 5.86
C LEU A 84 -6.47 -4.27 6.28
N ASP A 85 -6.88 -4.97 7.34
CA ASP A 85 -6.14 -6.11 7.88
C ASP A 85 -6.03 -7.22 6.83
N ALA A 86 -7.15 -7.60 6.20
CA ALA A 86 -7.14 -8.57 5.12
C ALA A 86 -6.24 -8.12 3.96
N TYR A 87 -6.30 -6.84 3.59
CA TYR A 87 -5.48 -6.30 2.51
C TYR A 87 -3.97 -6.34 2.83
N TRP A 88 -3.58 -6.07 4.07
CA TRP A 88 -2.17 -6.13 4.50
C TRP A 88 -1.68 -7.57 4.61
N CYS A 89 -2.47 -8.47 5.20
CA CYS A 89 -2.16 -9.90 5.29
C CYS A 89 -1.90 -10.51 3.90
N ASP A 90 -2.75 -10.21 2.91
CA ASP A 90 -2.58 -10.66 1.52
C ASP A 90 -1.24 -10.25 0.88
N ARG A 91 -0.55 -9.26 1.45
CA ARG A 91 0.73 -8.71 0.96
C ARG A 91 1.90 -9.01 1.89
N GLY A 92 1.74 -10.00 2.77
CA GLY A 92 2.79 -10.42 3.71
C GLY A 92 2.95 -9.46 4.89
N GLY A 93 1.97 -8.60 5.15
CA GLY A 93 1.95 -7.78 6.35
C GLY A 93 1.85 -8.65 7.60
N VAL A 94 2.72 -8.39 8.59
CA VAL A 94 2.72 -9.08 9.87
C VAL A 94 2.28 -8.13 10.99
N PRO A 95 1.57 -8.61 12.03
CA PRO A 95 1.19 -7.78 13.16
C PRO A 95 2.41 -7.10 13.80
N ALA A 96 2.37 -5.77 13.94
CA ALA A 96 3.45 -5.00 14.53
C ALA A 96 2.97 -3.70 15.17
N GLU A 97 3.61 -3.31 16.27
CA GLU A 97 3.44 -1.99 16.88
C GLU A 97 4.30 -0.93 16.15
N PRO A 98 3.89 0.36 16.16
CA PRO A 98 2.73 0.91 16.87
C PRO A 98 1.43 0.90 16.06
N PHE A 99 1.49 0.67 14.73
CA PHE A 99 0.35 0.95 13.83
C PHE A 99 -0.54 -0.24 13.51
N GLY A 100 -0.12 -1.47 13.85
CA GLY A 100 -0.92 -2.68 13.68
C GLY A 100 -0.26 -3.67 12.72
N PHE A 101 0.40 -3.18 11.66
CA PHE A 101 1.13 -4.03 10.71
C PHE A 101 2.49 -3.46 10.36
N SER A 102 3.46 -4.34 10.13
CA SER A 102 4.70 -4.05 9.39
C SER A 102 4.63 -4.75 8.04
N LEU A 103 4.98 -4.03 6.98
CA LEU A 103 5.03 -4.56 5.61
C LEU A 103 6.47 -4.91 5.24
N PRO A 104 6.68 -5.96 4.43
CA PRO A 104 8.00 -6.29 3.92
C PRO A 104 8.53 -5.16 3.04
N ILE A 105 9.81 -4.83 3.22
CA ILE A 105 10.56 -3.88 2.39
C ILE A 105 11.42 -4.68 1.43
N GLY A 106 11.48 -4.24 0.17
CA GLY A 106 12.31 -4.88 -0.85
C GLY A 106 11.55 -5.88 -1.72
N ASP A 107 12.32 -6.61 -2.52
CA ASP A 107 11.79 -7.30 -3.67
C ASP A 107 10.93 -8.52 -3.32
N ASP A 108 9.74 -8.56 -3.91
CA ASP A 108 9.02 -9.80 -4.17
C ASP A 108 9.78 -10.60 -5.26
N PRO A 109 10.42 -11.75 -4.94
CA PRO A 109 11.22 -12.52 -5.88
C PRO A 109 10.39 -13.10 -7.05
N ALA A 110 9.05 -13.05 -6.96
CA ALA A 110 8.15 -13.53 -8.00
C ALA A 110 8.03 -12.62 -9.24
N ALA A 111 8.62 -11.42 -9.25
CA ALA A 111 8.57 -10.49 -10.38
C ALA A 111 9.59 -10.78 -11.51
N ARG A 112 10.04 -12.03 -11.64
CA ARG A 112 11.08 -12.44 -12.61
C ARG A 112 10.53 -12.87 -13.97
N ASP A 113 9.22 -13.09 -14.12
CA ASP A 113 8.63 -13.49 -15.41
C ASP A 113 8.33 -12.30 -16.33
N GLY A 114 8.57 -12.46 -17.63
CA GLY A 114 8.58 -11.39 -18.64
C GLY A 114 7.21 -10.89 -19.11
N ASN A 115 6.11 -11.19 -18.42
CA ASN A 115 4.77 -10.79 -18.88
C ASN A 115 4.51 -9.29 -18.64
N ARG A 116 3.60 -8.69 -19.41
CA ARG A 116 3.21 -7.27 -19.36
C ARG A 116 2.89 -6.80 -17.93
N ARG A 117 2.27 -7.65 -17.12
CA ARG A 117 1.95 -7.33 -15.72
C ARG A 117 3.19 -7.14 -14.86
N ASP A 118 4.22 -7.96 -15.05
CA ASP A 118 5.48 -7.87 -14.30
C ASP A 118 6.32 -6.68 -14.78
N GLN A 119 6.27 -6.37 -16.08
CA GLN A 119 6.82 -5.10 -16.59
C GLN A 119 6.16 -3.90 -15.93
N SER A 120 4.82 -3.90 -15.80
CA SER A 120 4.12 -2.86 -15.05
C SER A 120 4.54 -2.82 -13.57
N LYS A 121 4.75 -3.98 -12.92
CA LYS A 121 5.21 -3.98 -11.52
C LYS A 121 6.56 -3.28 -11.36
N ARG A 122 7.51 -3.59 -12.26
CA ARG A 122 8.84 -2.99 -12.28
C ARG A 122 8.76 -1.49 -12.51
N ALA A 123 8.04 -1.07 -13.55
CA ALA A 123 7.87 0.35 -13.85
C ALA A 123 7.32 1.17 -12.66
N PHE A 124 6.33 0.64 -11.93
CA PHE A 124 5.82 1.33 -10.74
C PHE A 124 6.84 1.39 -9.59
N ARG A 125 7.66 0.35 -9.40
CA ARG A 125 8.75 0.42 -8.42
C ARG A 125 9.80 1.46 -8.83
N ASP A 126 10.21 1.45 -10.10
CA ASP A 126 11.23 2.36 -10.62
C ASP A 126 10.80 3.84 -10.46
N ILE A 127 9.51 4.15 -10.65
CA ILE A 127 8.96 5.48 -10.38
C ILE A 127 9.21 5.90 -8.91
N GLY A 128 9.04 4.99 -7.97
CA GLY A 128 9.31 5.24 -6.56
C GLY A 128 10.78 5.48 -6.26
N ALA A 129 11.65 4.73 -6.93
CA ALA A 129 13.10 4.83 -6.80
C ALA A 129 13.63 6.21 -7.24
N TRP A 130 13.04 6.83 -8.26
CA TRP A 130 13.48 8.14 -8.79
C TRP A 130 13.38 9.32 -7.82
N PHE A 131 12.70 9.16 -6.68
CA PHE A 131 12.58 10.20 -5.68
C PHE A 131 13.80 10.33 -4.76
N TYR A 132 14.81 9.47 -4.94
CA TYR A 132 16.11 9.48 -4.27
C TYR A 132 17.24 9.35 -5.29
#